data_AF-A0A7C4EHN5-F1
#
_entry.id   AF-A0A7C4EHN5-F1
#
_cell.length_a   1.000
_cell.length_b   1.000
_cell.length_c   1.000
_cell.angle_alpha   90.00
_cell.angle_beta   90.00
_cell.angle_gamma   90.00
#
_symmetry.space_group_name_H-M   'P 1'
#
loop_
_entity.id
_entity.type
_entity.pdbx_description
1 polymer ?
#
loop_
_entity_poly.entity_id
_entity_poly.type
_entity_poly.pdbx_seq_one_letter_code
_entity_poly.pdbx_strand_id
1 'polypeptide(L)'
;MPKKRKTLTQRKKEACLRKQEDDIEALCRRCGLCCHVKVGLSDGSYVVHPFITCKYLSADNQCTVYEQRFSCDSAICFSREEMINRDFLLPEGCPYTGLRIGYKPARIVTRAEFDDIVVQELEVGNYNILLADRAF
;
A
#
# COMPACT_ATOMS: atom_id res chain seq x y z
N MET A 1 11.17 36.87 -1.34
CA MET A 1 12.29 35.91 -1.24
C MET A 1 12.59 35.33 -2.61
N PRO A 2 13.65 35.75 -3.32
CA PRO A 2 13.94 35.21 -4.66
C PRO A 2 14.47 33.79 -4.54
N LYS A 3 13.80 32.82 -5.18
CA LYS A 3 14.25 31.42 -5.23
C LYS A 3 15.64 31.36 -5.90
N LYS A 4 16.67 30.89 -5.19
CA LYS A 4 18.03 30.70 -5.74
C LYS A 4 17.95 29.84 -7.01
N ARG A 5 18.60 30.29 -8.09
CA ARG A 5 18.73 29.52 -9.35
C ARG A 5 19.52 28.24 -9.07
N LYS A 6 18.90 27.09 -9.36
CA LYS A 6 19.54 25.76 -9.23
C LYS A 6 20.70 25.61 -10.22
N THR A 7 21.79 24.99 -9.80
CA THR A 7 22.96 24.72 -10.64
C THR A 7 22.69 23.59 -11.64
N LEU A 8 23.50 23.48 -12.70
CA LEU A 8 23.39 22.39 -13.68
C LEU A 8 23.53 21.00 -13.04
N THR A 9 24.43 20.87 -12.06
CA THR A 9 24.65 19.64 -11.30
C THR A 9 23.43 19.26 -10.45
N GLN A 10 22.79 20.25 -9.80
CA GLN A 10 21.56 20.03 -9.04
C GLN A 10 20.42 19.56 -9.95
N ARG A 11 20.25 20.18 -11.12
CA ARG A 11 19.25 19.79 -12.12
C ARG A 11 19.46 18.37 -12.64
N LYS A 12 20.70 17.97 -12.92
CA LYS A 12 21.03 16.60 -13.36
C LYS A 12 20.72 15.55 -12.28
N LYS A 13 21.07 15.82 -11.02
CA LYS A 13 20.76 14.94 -9.89
C LYS A 13 19.25 14.75 -9.72
N GLU A 14 18.48 15.83 -9.74
CA GLU A 14 17.01 15.80 -9.68
C GLU A 14 16.39 14.99 -10.82
N ALA A 15 16.91 15.13 -12.04
CA ALA A 15 16.43 14.37 -13.19
C ALA A 15 16.70 12.86 -13.07
N CYS A 16 17.86 12.47 -12.53
CA CYS A 16 18.20 11.05 -12.29
C CYS A 16 17.29 10.43 -11.22
N LEU A 17 17.08 11.14 -10.11
CA LEU A 17 16.17 10.70 -9.04
C LEU A 17 14.75 10.53 -9.55
N ARG A 18 14.23 11.49 -10.31
CA ARG A 18 12.89 11.39 -10.91
C ARG A 18 12.77 10.18 -11.85
N LYS A 19 13.80 9.93 -12.68
CA LYS A 19 13.79 8.74 -13.56
C LYS A 19 13.73 7.44 -12.75
N GLN A 20 14.50 7.35 -11.66
CA GLN A 20 14.43 6.19 -10.76
C GLN A 20 13.05 6.05 -10.12
N GLU A 21 12.40 7.16 -9.76
CA GLU A 21 11.03 7.15 -9.27
C GLU A 21 10.05 6.65 -10.33
N ASP A 22 10.18 7.08 -11.58
CA ASP A 22 9.34 6.64 -12.70
C ASP A 22 9.53 5.14 -12.99
N ASP A 23 10.77 4.66 -12.96
CA ASP A 23 11.12 3.24 -13.19
C ASP A 23 10.49 2.33 -12.12
N ILE A 24 10.52 2.76 -10.85
CA ILE A 24 9.86 2.01 -9.77
C ILE A 24 8.34 2.09 -9.93
N GLU A 25 7.80 3.26 -10.28
CA GLU A 25 6.38 3.46 -10.46
C GLU A 25 5.80 2.59 -11.57
N ALA A 26 6.56 2.39 -12.65
CA ALA A 26 6.21 1.52 -13.76
C ALA A 26 6.02 0.04 -13.35
N LEU A 27 6.54 -0.38 -12.19
CA LEU A 27 6.32 -1.73 -11.67
C LEU A 27 4.89 -1.93 -11.15
N CYS A 28 4.17 -0.85 -10.83
CA CYS A 28 2.82 -0.96 -10.30
C CYS A 28 1.84 -1.42 -11.38
N ARG A 29 1.16 -2.54 -11.14
CA ARG A 29 0.16 -3.12 -12.07
C ARG A 29 -1.20 -2.43 -12.04
N ARG A 30 -1.37 -1.37 -11.24
CA ARG A 30 -2.65 -0.65 -11.04
C ARG A 30 -3.83 -1.59 -10.72
N CYS A 31 -3.58 -2.63 -9.93
CA CYS A 31 -4.56 -3.69 -9.61
C CYS A 31 -5.52 -3.34 -8.44
N GLY A 32 -5.33 -2.21 -7.76
CA GLY A 32 -6.20 -1.78 -6.65
C GLY A 32 -5.98 -2.48 -5.31
N LEU A 33 -5.31 -3.64 -5.26
CA LEU A 33 -5.15 -4.44 -4.03
C LEU A 33 -4.41 -3.71 -2.88
N CYS A 34 -3.48 -2.80 -3.21
CA CYS A 34 -2.83 -1.96 -2.20
C CYS A 34 -3.79 -0.95 -1.53
N CYS A 35 -4.96 -0.69 -2.12
CA CYS A 35 -6.00 0.20 -1.57
C CYS A 35 -6.98 -0.50 -0.63
N HIS A 36 -6.98 -1.83 -0.52
CA HIS A 36 -7.79 -2.57 0.45
C HIS A 36 -7.28 -2.37 1.88
N VAL A 37 -8.10 -2.56 2.90
CA VAL A 37 -7.63 -2.58 4.30
C VAL A 37 -6.83 -3.87 4.55
N LYS A 38 -5.80 -3.80 5.40
CA LYS A 38 -4.97 -4.95 5.78
C LYS A 38 -5.25 -5.23 7.24
N VAL A 39 -5.62 -6.46 7.55
CA VAL A 39 -6.07 -6.84 8.89
C VAL A 39 -5.09 -7.84 9.48
N GLY A 40 -4.65 -7.58 10.71
CA GLY A 40 -3.71 -8.43 11.42
C GLY A 40 -4.42 -9.59 12.10
N LEU A 41 -3.83 -10.78 11.98
CA LEU A 41 -4.31 -12.00 12.61
C LEU A 41 -3.55 -12.29 13.91
N SER A 42 -4.09 -13.19 14.72
CA SER A 42 -3.54 -13.61 16.00
C SER A 42 -2.15 -14.26 15.90
N ASP A 43 -1.84 -14.88 14.75
CA ASP A 43 -0.54 -15.47 14.44
C ASP A 43 0.53 -14.46 13.98
N GLY A 44 0.18 -13.18 13.91
CA GLY A 44 1.06 -12.09 13.46
C GLY A 44 1.15 -11.93 11.94
N SER A 45 0.41 -12.72 11.16
CA SER A 45 0.23 -12.52 9.73
C SER A 45 -0.85 -11.48 9.44
N TYR A 46 -0.97 -11.05 8.18
CA TYR A 46 -1.97 -10.09 7.75
C TYR A 46 -2.67 -10.57 6.50
N VAL A 47 -3.96 -10.26 6.40
CA VAL A 47 -4.79 -10.55 5.23
C VAL A 47 -5.32 -9.26 4.59
N VAL A 48 -5.52 -9.32 3.29
CA VAL A 48 -6.18 -8.26 2.52
C VAL A 48 -7.69 -8.37 2.73
N HIS A 49 -8.31 -7.31 3.26
CA HIS A 49 -9.75 -7.27 3.47
C HIS A 49 -10.49 -7.25 2.12
N PRO A 50 -11.39 -8.22 1.82
CA PRO A 50 -12.03 -8.32 0.51
C PRO A 50 -13.04 -7.20 0.22
N PHE A 51 -13.71 -6.67 1.25
CA PHE A 51 -14.77 -5.66 1.09
C PHE A 51 -14.38 -4.22 1.41
N ILE A 52 -13.48 -4.00 2.37
CA ILE A 52 -13.18 -2.66 2.86
C ILE A 52 -11.99 -2.10 2.08
N THR A 53 -12.27 -1.01 1.38
CA THR A 53 -11.31 -0.36 0.48
C THR A 53 -11.18 1.12 0.81
N CYS A 54 -10.07 1.71 0.41
CA CYS A 54 -9.89 3.16 0.39
C CYS A 54 -11.01 3.83 -0.41
N LYS A 55 -11.49 4.98 0.06
CA LYS A 55 -12.57 5.77 -0.58
C LYS A 55 -12.26 6.24 -2.01
N TYR A 56 -11.01 6.16 -2.45
CA TYR A 56 -10.59 6.56 -3.80
C TYR A 56 -10.39 5.36 -4.75
N LEU A 57 -10.68 4.14 -4.30
CA LEU A 57 -10.72 3.00 -5.20
C LEU A 57 -12.04 3.06 -6.00
N SER A 58 -11.94 3.05 -7.32
CA SER A 58 -13.10 2.99 -8.21
C SER A 58 -13.69 1.58 -8.29
N ALA A 59 -14.88 1.46 -8.86
CA ALA A 59 -15.51 0.17 -9.15
C ALA A 59 -14.69 -0.72 -10.09
N ASP A 60 -13.82 -0.12 -10.92
CA ASP A 60 -12.91 -0.83 -11.84
C ASP A 60 -11.57 -1.21 -11.19
N ASN A 61 -11.47 -1.16 -9.86
CA ASN A 61 -10.24 -1.41 -9.08
C ASN A 61 -9.07 -0.46 -9.41
N GLN A 62 -9.37 0.79 -9.77
CA GLN A 62 -8.36 1.81 -10.05
C GLN A 62 -8.36 2.92 -9.00
N CYS A 63 -7.17 3.39 -8.61
CA CYS A 63 -7.04 4.52 -7.71
C CYS A 63 -7.30 5.83 -8.47
N THR A 64 -8.35 6.56 -8.10
CA THR A 64 -8.75 7.81 -8.78
C THR A 64 -7.80 8.97 -8.53
N VAL A 65 -6.96 8.87 -7.51
CA VAL A 65 -5.94 9.88 -7.14
C VAL A 65 -4.52 9.35 -7.32
N TYR A 66 -4.32 8.35 -8.19
CA TYR A 66 -3.06 7.61 -8.32
C TYR A 66 -1.83 8.50 -8.46
N GLU A 67 -1.86 9.49 -9.36
CA GLU A 67 -0.71 10.36 -9.67
C GLU A 67 -0.31 11.26 -8.49
N GLN A 68 -1.23 11.55 -7.57
CA GLN A 68 -0.99 12.42 -6.42
C GLN A 68 -0.97 11.70 -5.08
N ARG A 69 -1.23 10.38 -5.04
CA ARG A 69 -1.51 9.61 -3.80
C ARG A 69 -0.47 9.68 -2.67
N PHE A 70 0.75 10.15 -2.96
CA PHE A 70 1.84 10.33 -2.00
C PHE A 70 2.16 11.81 -1.71
N SER A 71 1.43 12.75 -2.30
CA SER A 71 1.62 14.18 -2.09
C SER A 71 1.05 14.62 -0.74
N CYS A 72 1.63 15.67 -0.13
CA CYS A 72 1.14 16.20 1.14
C CYS A 72 -0.34 16.61 1.10
N ASP A 73 -0.80 17.14 -0.04
CA ASP A 73 -2.17 17.62 -0.21
C ASP A 73 -3.19 16.47 -0.35
N SER A 74 -2.72 15.24 -0.61
CA SER A 74 -3.58 14.06 -0.74
C SER A 74 -2.96 12.83 -0.08
N ALA A 75 -2.28 13.02 1.05
CA ALA A 75 -1.64 11.96 1.83
C ALA A 75 -2.71 11.01 2.40
N ILE A 76 -3.14 10.09 1.56
CA ILE A 76 -4.15 9.07 1.83
C ILE A 76 -3.50 7.69 1.85
N CYS A 77 -2.36 7.55 1.15
CA CYS A 77 -1.58 6.33 1.09
C CYS A 77 -0.25 6.53 1.83
N PHE A 78 0.30 5.44 2.37
CA PHE A 78 1.69 5.40 2.82
C PHE A 78 2.61 5.86 1.71
N SER A 79 3.68 6.57 2.04
CA SER A 79 4.70 6.89 1.06
C SER A 79 5.26 5.60 0.44
N ARG A 80 5.76 5.69 -0.79
CA ARG A 80 6.37 4.53 -1.46
C ARG A 80 7.47 3.89 -0.63
N GLU A 81 8.28 4.70 0.04
CA GLU A 81 9.34 4.23 0.93
C GLU A 81 8.77 3.42 2.10
N GLU A 82 7.70 3.90 2.73
CA GLU A 82 7.01 3.14 3.79
C GLU A 82 6.40 1.85 3.27
N MET A 83 5.77 1.88 2.09
CA MET A 83 5.20 0.67 1.47
C MET A 83 6.25 -0.41 1.25
N ILE A 84 7.48 -0.03 0.86
CA ILE A 84 8.59 -0.97 0.62
C ILE A 84 9.25 -1.41 1.94
N ASN A 85 9.33 -0.52 2.94
CA ASN A 85 10.09 -0.76 4.16
C ASN A 85 9.27 -1.31 5.34
N ARG A 86 7.94 -1.32 5.25
CA ARG A 86 7.07 -1.91 6.28
C ARG A 86 6.40 -3.16 5.74
N ASP A 87 6.50 -4.24 6.50
CA ASP A 87 5.79 -5.50 6.20
C ASP A 87 4.28 -5.28 6.15
N PHE A 88 3.60 -6.17 5.43
CA PHE A 88 2.15 -6.30 5.37
C PHE A 88 1.38 -5.13 4.76
N LEU A 89 2.03 -4.02 4.37
CA LEU A 89 1.35 -2.92 3.66
C LEU A 89 1.01 -3.29 2.22
N LEU A 90 1.84 -4.11 1.59
CA LEU A 90 1.67 -4.58 0.22
C LEU A 90 1.09 -6.00 0.22
N PRO A 91 0.16 -6.28 -0.70
CA PRO A 91 -0.40 -7.61 -0.87
C PRO A 91 0.61 -8.54 -1.55
N GLU A 92 0.39 -9.84 -1.42
CA GLU A 92 1.16 -10.85 -2.14
C GLU A 92 1.06 -10.65 -3.66
N GLY A 93 2.15 -10.96 -4.36
CA GLY A 93 2.26 -10.75 -5.80
C GLY A 93 2.41 -9.28 -6.24
N CYS A 94 2.43 -8.30 -5.32
CA CYS A 94 2.76 -6.93 -5.65
C CYS A 94 4.24 -6.79 -6.05
N PRO A 95 4.58 -6.23 -7.23
CA PRO A 95 5.98 -6.12 -7.65
C PRO A 95 6.88 -5.30 -6.70
N TYR A 96 6.32 -4.39 -5.92
CA TYR A 96 7.07 -3.58 -4.96
C TYR A 96 7.65 -4.42 -3.82
N THR A 97 7.08 -5.58 -3.49
CA THR A 97 7.64 -6.46 -2.46
C THR A 97 9.00 -7.02 -2.89
N GLY A 98 9.22 -7.18 -4.21
CA GLY A 98 10.49 -7.63 -4.77
C GLY A 98 11.63 -6.61 -4.65
N LEU A 99 11.33 -5.36 -4.30
CA LEU A 99 12.32 -4.31 -4.09
C LEU A 99 13.05 -4.44 -2.74
N ARG A 100 12.50 -5.23 -1.81
CA ARG A 100 13.10 -5.49 -0.50
C ARG A 100 13.17 -6.99 -0.21
N ILE A 101 14.37 -7.52 -0.06
CA ILE A 101 14.59 -8.91 0.33
C ILE A 101 13.97 -9.17 1.71
N GLY A 102 13.22 -10.26 1.84
CA GLY A 102 12.58 -10.66 3.10
C GLY A 102 11.27 -9.93 3.42
N TYR A 103 10.72 -9.16 2.46
CA TYR A 103 9.41 -8.52 2.65
C TYR A 103 8.31 -9.56 2.93
N LYS A 104 7.52 -9.36 3.99
CA LYS A 104 6.35 -10.17 4.31
C LYS A 104 5.08 -9.54 3.74
N PRO A 105 4.48 -10.09 2.67
CA PRO A 105 3.24 -9.55 2.11
C PRO A 105 2.02 -9.88 2.96
N ALA A 106 0.96 -9.08 2.81
CA ALA A 106 -0.37 -9.47 3.27
C ALA A 106 -0.96 -10.51 2.30
N ARG A 107 -1.54 -11.58 2.85
CA ARG A 107 -2.14 -12.67 2.07
C ARG A 107 -3.46 -12.23 1.44
N ILE A 108 -3.68 -12.57 0.18
CA ILE A 108 -4.96 -12.35 -0.48
C ILE A 108 -5.84 -13.55 -0.17
N VAL A 109 -7.08 -13.28 0.22
CA VAL A 109 -8.06 -14.29 0.58
C VAL A 109 -9.35 -14.06 -0.19
N THR A 110 -10.07 -15.14 -0.46
CA THR A 110 -11.43 -15.08 -0.96
C THR A 110 -12.39 -14.61 0.13
N ARG A 111 -13.62 -14.26 -0.27
CA ARG A 111 -14.70 -13.94 0.67
C ARG A 111 -14.94 -15.06 1.68
N ALA A 112 -15.11 -16.29 1.19
CA ALA A 112 -15.42 -17.43 2.05
C ALA A 112 -14.29 -17.68 3.07
N GLU A 113 -13.04 -17.65 2.62
CA GLU A 113 -11.88 -17.78 3.52
C GLU A 113 -11.81 -16.64 4.53
N PHE A 114 -12.13 -15.41 4.14
CA PHE A 114 -12.15 -14.28 5.08
C PHE A 114 -13.22 -14.45 6.15
N ASP A 115 -14.42 -14.90 5.77
CA ASP A 115 -15.52 -15.14 6.70
C ASP A 115 -15.13 -16.24 7.72
N ASP A 116 -14.48 -17.32 7.27
CA ASP A 116 -13.96 -18.38 8.14
C ASP A 116 -12.87 -17.85 9.11
N ILE A 117 -11.94 -17.02 8.61
CA ILE A 117 -10.90 -16.39 9.42
C ILE A 117 -11.52 -15.50 10.49
N VAL A 118 -12.56 -14.72 10.16
CA VAL A 118 -13.26 -13.88 11.14
C VAL A 118 -13.79 -14.71 12.29
N VAL A 119 -14.43 -15.85 12.01
CA VAL A 119 -14.95 -16.74 13.06
C VAL A 119 -13.81 -17.24 13.94
N GLN A 120 -12.73 -17.77 13.34
CA GLN A 120 -11.58 -18.30 14.06
C GLN A 120 -10.89 -17.25 14.94
N GLU A 121 -10.70 -16.05 14.41
CA GLU A 121 -10.04 -14.95 15.13
C GLU A 121 -10.89 -14.46 16.31
N LEU A 122 -12.23 -14.46 16.17
CA LEU A 122 -13.13 -14.14 17.28
C LEU A 122 -13.11 -15.20 18.38
N GLU A 123 -13.01 -16.48 18.02
CA GLU A 123 -12.92 -17.59 18.99
C GLU A 123 -11.67 -17.49 19.86
N VAL A 124 -10.55 -17.04 19.29
CA VAL A 124 -9.30 -16.79 20.05
C VAL A 124 -9.25 -15.40 20.69
N GLY A 125 -10.32 -14.62 20.59
CA GLY A 125 -10.46 -13.29 21.20
C GLY A 125 -9.69 -12.18 20.48
N ASN A 126 -9.25 -12.39 19.23
CA ASN A 126 -8.67 -11.34 18.41
C ASN A 126 -9.75 -10.51 17.71
N TYR A 127 -10.24 -9.48 18.40
CA TYR A 127 -11.22 -8.55 17.84
C TYR A 127 -10.63 -7.53 16.85
N ASN A 128 -9.30 -7.52 16.64
CA ASN A 128 -8.69 -6.66 15.62
C ASN A 128 -9.18 -7.01 14.21
N ILE A 129 -9.67 -8.25 14.00
CA ILE A 129 -10.29 -8.67 12.75
C ILE A 129 -11.56 -7.85 12.39
N LEU A 130 -12.22 -7.30 13.41
CA LEU A 130 -13.40 -6.44 13.28
C LEU A 130 -13.04 -4.95 13.21
N LEU A 131 -11.82 -4.59 13.59
CA LEU A 131 -11.35 -3.23 13.47
C LEU A 131 -11.09 -2.94 11.99
N ALA A 132 -12.12 -2.39 11.34
CA ALA A 132 -12.00 -1.66 10.09
C ALA A 132 -11.19 -0.36 10.25
N ASP A 133 -10.68 -0.09 11.46
CA ASP A 133 -9.85 1.07 11.75
C ASP A 133 -8.46 0.91 11.13
N ARG A 134 -8.40 1.29 9.85
CA ARG A 134 -7.49 2.36 9.50
C ARG A 134 -8.29 3.58 9.09
N ALA A 135 -8.61 4.40 10.09
CA ALA A 135 -8.28 5.79 9.95
C ALA A 135 -6.73 5.88 9.95
N PHE A 136 -6.15 5.91 8.74
CA PHE A 136 -4.73 6.16 8.39
C PHE A 136 -3.77 4.96 8.43
#